data_AF-A0AA96DMB3-F1
#
_entry.id   AF-A0AA96DMB3-F1
#
_cell.length_a   1.000
_cell.length_b   1.000
_cell.length_c   1.000
_cell.angle_alpha   90.00
_cell.angle_beta   90.00
_cell.angle_gamma   90.00
#
_symmetry.space_group_name_H-M   'P 1'
#
loop_
_entity.id
_entity.type
_entity.pdbx_description
1 polymer ?
#
loop_
_entity_poly.entity_id
_entity_poly.type
_entity_poly.pdbx_seq_one_letter_code
_entity_poly.pdbx_strand_id
1 'polypeptide(L)'
;MDKISNITILLCEGPHDTAFLYRVLKTKAYNIYNDSLANLPRIVGEFIESKNKHSEYNKLKIDSLKNDFAPYRILFKEDRLILMYSLGGDRDGKYDADNKRLIILNHYFNDILSNISDSDNYGKAFSSEDFDGNNYKYNFLFFYDADDDKSKKLDIANKYLEKLNLGFHLEHNEIKKMEQYSFGLYIFSNNENKGSLEDILFYMMKKDNDKIFEEAERFYNDFFDETRAKRLVTISKDGDLVDVRKGSVEKDEKKSLICIAGQLQKKGKSNVVVIEDTDYLTLEKIRNNSKLQEIAFFIEDSKV
;
A
#
# COMPACT_ATOMS: atom_id res chain seq x y z
N MET A 1 14.35 -18.11 9.58
CA MET A 1 13.87 -17.70 8.25
C MET A 1 14.75 -18.41 7.26
N ASP A 2 14.21 -18.96 6.16
CA ASP A 2 15.07 -19.37 5.06
C ASP A 2 15.88 -18.16 4.59
N LYS A 3 17.05 -18.38 3.99
CA LYS A 3 17.82 -17.27 3.41
C LYS A 3 16.93 -16.56 2.41
N ILE A 4 16.61 -15.30 2.69
CA ILE A 4 15.85 -14.45 1.77
C ILE A 4 16.67 -14.38 0.48
N SER A 5 16.00 -14.31 -0.66
CA SER A 5 16.63 -14.08 -1.98
C SER A 5 15.79 -13.10 -2.80
N ASN A 6 14.54 -12.86 -2.41
CA ASN A 6 13.61 -12.02 -3.15
C ASN A 6 12.97 -10.98 -2.22
N ILE A 7 13.20 -9.71 -2.51
CA ILE A 7 12.57 -8.60 -1.79
C ILE A 7 11.58 -7.93 -2.74
N THR A 8 10.30 -7.97 -2.39
CA THR A 8 9.25 -7.27 -3.13
C THR A 8 8.81 -6.04 -2.36
N ILE A 9 8.91 -4.87 -2.98
CA ILE A 9 8.45 -3.59 -2.47
C ILE A 9 7.10 -3.29 -3.11
N LEU A 10 6.02 -3.32 -2.33
CA LEU A 10 4.70 -2.88 -2.76
C LEU A 10 4.51 -1.42 -2.37
N LEU A 11 4.28 -0.56 -3.35
CA LEU A 11 4.08 0.88 -3.18
C LEU A 11 2.59 1.19 -3.38
N CYS A 12 1.86 1.34 -2.28
CA CYS A 12 0.42 1.64 -2.29
C CYS A 12 0.15 3.12 -1.97
N GLU A 13 -1.04 3.62 -2.33
CA GLU A 13 -1.48 4.96 -1.92
C GLU A 13 -1.86 4.97 -0.44
N GLY A 14 -2.75 4.07 -0.04
CA GLY A 14 -3.41 4.12 1.26
C GLY A 14 -3.20 2.89 2.14
N PRO A 15 -3.49 3.00 3.45
CA PRO A 15 -3.45 1.85 4.36
C PRO A 15 -4.57 0.82 4.08
N HIS A 16 -5.61 1.20 3.35
CA HIS A 16 -6.69 0.28 2.96
C HIS A 16 -6.23 -0.66 1.83
N ASP A 17 -5.40 -0.16 0.91
CA ASP A 17 -4.74 -0.97 -0.11
C ASP A 17 -3.88 -2.05 0.52
N THR A 18 -3.04 -1.67 1.49
CA THR A 18 -2.14 -2.61 2.17
C THR A 18 -2.92 -3.65 2.96
N ALA A 19 -4.00 -3.26 3.64
CA ALA A 19 -4.93 -4.17 4.32
C ALA A 19 -5.54 -5.20 3.36
N PHE A 20 -6.00 -4.75 2.20
CA PHE A 20 -6.59 -5.62 1.19
C PHE A 20 -5.57 -6.57 0.56
N LEU A 21 -4.41 -6.06 0.13
CA LEU A 21 -3.35 -6.89 -0.44
C LEU A 21 -2.84 -7.91 0.58
N TYR A 22 -2.78 -7.53 1.86
CA TYR A 22 -2.49 -8.46 2.95
C TYR A 22 -3.51 -9.60 2.99
N ARG A 23 -4.81 -9.32 2.90
CA ARG A 23 -5.85 -10.36 2.84
C ARG A 23 -5.66 -11.30 1.67
N VAL A 24 -5.39 -10.77 0.48
CA VAL A 24 -5.13 -11.56 -0.72
C VAL A 24 -3.92 -12.48 -0.49
N LEU A 25 -2.80 -11.95 -0.01
CA LEU A 25 -1.57 -12.71 0.23
C LEU A 25 -1.69 -13.73 1.37
N LYS A 26 -2.51 -13.48 2.40
CA LYS A 26 -2.82 -14.49 3.42
C LYS A 26 -3.43 -15.74 2.82
N THR A 27 -4.22 -15.64 1.74
CA THR A 27 -4.80 -16.82 1.06
C THR A 27 -3.78 -17.68 0.33
N LYS A 28 -2.59 -17.11 0.06
CA LYS A 28 -1.41 -17.74 -0.54
C LYS A 28 -0.37 -18.19 0.49
N ALA A 29 -0.76 -18.21 1.78
CA ALA A 29 0.06 -18.66 2.91
C ALA A 29 1.27 -17.76 3.26
N TYR A 30 1.24 -16.48 2.90
CA TYR A 30 2.21 -15.52 3.44
C TYR A 30 1.97 -15.30 4.94
N ASN A 31 3.05 -15.13 5.69
CA ASN A 31 3.04 -14.90 7.13
C ASN A 31 3.48 -13.48 7.46
N ILE A 32 2.94 -12.93 8.56
CA ILE A 32 3.39 -11.63 9.06
C ILE A 32 4.76 -11.80 9.70
N TYR A 33 5.70 -10.94 9.32
CA TYR A 33 6.96 -10.83 10.03
C TYR A 33 6.74 -10.09 11.35
N ASN A 34 6.95 -10.79 12.46
CA ASN A 34 6.76 -10.27 13.83
C ASN A 34 8.08 -10.27 14.64
N ASP A 35 9.21 -10.48 13.97
CA ASP A 35 10.52 -10.57 14.63
C ASP A 35 11.20 -9.18 14.71
N SER A 36 12.36 -9.12 15.36
CA SER A 36 13.15 -7.90 15.53
C SER A 36 13.62 -7.31 14.19
N LEU A 37 13.71 -5.97 14.10
CA LEU A 37 14.35 -5.28 12.97
C LEU A 37 15.78 -5.78 12.69
N ALA A 38 16.48 -6.25 13.73
CA ALA A 38 17.82 -6.80 13.61
C ALA A 38 17.88 -8.11 12.80
N ASN A 39 16.75 -8.82 12.68
CA ASN A 39 16.64 -10.08 11.94
C ASN A 39 16.13 -9.85 10.50
N LEU A 40 15.88 -8.60 10.09
CA LEU A 40 15.60 -8.26 8.70
C LEU A 40 16.89 -8.24 7.89
N PRO A 41 16.83 -8.39 6.56
CA PRO A 41 17.97 -8.10 5.70
C PRO A 41 18.52 -6.71 6.02
N ARG A 42 19.85 -6.61 6.17
CA ARG A 42 20.54 -5.40 6.64
C ARG A 42 20.10 -4.14 5.89
N ILE A 43 19.98 -4.20 4.57
CA ILE A 43 19.50 -3.09 3.72
C ILE A 43 18.11 -2.56 4.12
N VAL A 44 17.25 -3.42 4.67
CA VAL A 44 15.90 -3.08 5.12
C VAL A 44 15.95 -2.52 6.54
N GLY A 45 16.62 -3.22 7.46
CA GLY A 45 16.77 -2.79 8.85
C GLY A 45 17.44 -1.42 8.98
N GLU A 46 18.60 -1.24 8.33
CA GLU A 46 19.35 0.03 8.36
C GLU A 46 18.59 1.18 7.68
N PHE A 47 17.80 0.90 6.65
CA PHE A 47 16.96 1.92 6.03
C PHE A 47 15.91 2.43 7.01
N ILE A 48 15.18 1.52 7.64
CA ILE A 48 14.16 1.87 8.64
C ILE A 48 14.82 2.63 9.79
N GLU A 49 15.91 2.12 10.35
CA GLU A 49 16.60 2.79 11.45
C GLU A 49 17.09 4.18 11.06
N SER A 50 17.85 4.31 9.96
CA SER A 50 18.45 5.58 9.54
C SER A 50 17.41 6.66 9.28
N LYS A 51 16.27 6.31 8.68
CA LYS A 51 15.17 7.25 8.43
C LYS A 51 14.42 7.68 9.68
N ASN A 52 14.58 6.96 10.80
CA ASN A 52 13.90 7.24 12.06
C ASN A 52 14.79 7.82 13.16
N LYS A 53 16.11 7.87 12.97
CA LYS A 53 17.08 8.40 13.96
C LYS A 53 16.80 9.85 14.39
N HIS A 54 16.18 10.65 13.53
CA HIS A 54 15.91 12.08 13.77
C HIS A 54 14.41 12.41 13.80
N SER A 55 13.55 11.42 14.02
CA SER A 55 12.11 11.66 14.10
C SER A 55 11.77 12.63 15.23
N GLU A 56 11.02 13.68 14.90
CA GLU A 56 10.53 14.66 15.89
C GLU A 56 9.77 13.96 17.01
N TYR A 57 9.95 14.41 18.26
CA TYR A 57 9.31 13.79 19.43
C TYR A 57 7.79 13.65 19.30
N ASN A 58 7.10 14.63 18.69
CA ASN A 58 5.66 14.55 18.49
C ASN A 58 5.24 13.49 17.46
N LYS A 59 6.14 13.06 16.57
CA LYS A 59 5.93 11.92 15.66
C LYS A 59 6.28 10.58 16.31
N LEU A 60 6.83 10.59 17.54
CA LEU A 60 7.12 9.38 18.32
C LEU A 60 6.00 9.03 19.32
N LYS A 61 4.99 9.89 19.49
CA LYS A 61 3.82 9.53 20.32
C LYS A 61 3.02 8.43 19.62
N ILE A 62 2.49 7.49 20.39
CA ILE A 62 1.78 6.29 19.90
C ILE A 62 0.69 6.65 18.88
N ASP A 63 -0.08 7.71 19.14
CA ASP A 63 -1.19 8.12 18.28
C ASP A 63 -0.75 8.86 17.00
N SER A 64 0.53 9.22 16.89
CA SER A 64 1.11 10.00 15.79
C SER A 64 2.39 9.38 15.22
N LEU A 65 2.66 8.11 15.53
CA LEU A 65 3.74 7.29 15.01
C LEU A 65 3.52 7.04 13.51
N LYS A 66 3.81 8.07 12.70
CA LYS A 66 3.94 7.97 11.26
C LYS A 66 5.40 7.71 10.94
N ASN A 67 5.74 6.44 10.85
CA ASN A 67 7.03 6.04 10.31
C ASN A 67 6.90 5.91 8.78
N ASP A 68 7.01 7.04 8.09
CA ASP A 68 6.80 7.15 6.64
C ASP A 68 7.73 6.25 5.80
N PHE A 69 8.83 5.78 6.38
CA PHE A 69 9.83 4.93 5.74
C PHE A 69 9.90 3.52 6.32
N ALA A 70 9.02 3.18 7.26
CA ALA A 70 8.78 1.78 7.61
C ALA A 70 7.65 1.23 6.73
N PRO A 71 7.77 -0.02 6.26
CA PRO A 71 6.65 -0.72 5.67
C PRO A 71 5.49 -0.75 6.66
N TYR A 72 4.28 -0.45 6.17
CA TYR A 72 3.03 -0.65 6.90
C TYR A 72 2.89 -2.11 7.37
N ARG A 73 3.38 -3.05 6.56
CA ARG A 73 3.44 -4.47 6.90
C ARG A 73 4.61 -5.14 6.20
N ILE A 74 5.22 -6.11 6.87
CA ILE A 74 6.20 -7.01 6.27
C ILE A 74 5.62 -8.42 6.28
N LEU A 75 5.59 -9.04 5.10
CA LEU A 75 5.17 -10.43 4.92
C LEU A 75 6.32 -11.28 4.43
N PHE A 76 6.27 -12.57 4.72
CA PHE A 76 7.25 -13.52 4.21
C PHE A 76 6.65 -14.87 3.87
N LYS A 77 7.29 -15.55 2.93
CA LYS A 77 7.03 -16.95 2.56
C LYS A 77 8.29 -17.48 1.87
N GLU A 78 8.83 -18.58 2.39
CA GLU A 78 10.06 -19.19 1.84
C GLU A 78 11.19 -18.15 1.73
N ASP A 79 11.77 -17.98 0.54
CA ASP A 79 12.86 -17.06 0.23
C ASP A 79 12.40 -15.61 -0.06
N ARG A 80 11.11 -15.33 0.09
CA ARG A 80 10.50 -14.06 -0.31
C ARG A 80 10.10 -13.22 0.89
N LEU A 81 10.53 -11.96 0.87
CA LEU A 81 10.14 -10.90 1.77
C LEU A 81 9.32 -9.85 1.01
N ILE A 82 8.15 -9.48 1.51
CA ILE A 82 7.28 -8.46 0.93
C ILE A 82 7.20 -7.28 1.90
N LEU A 83 7.62 -6.10 1.44
CA LEU A 83 7.57 -4.84 2.16
C LEU A 83 6.41 -4.01 1.61
N MET A 84 5.35 -3.84 2.39
CA MET A 84 4.14 -3.12 1.98
C MET A 84 4.18 -1.69 2.49
N TYR A 85 4.38 -0.71 1.62
CA TYR A 85 4.40 0.70 1.98
C TYR A 85 3.04 1.35 1.68
N SER A 86 2.59 2.20 2.59
CA SER A 86 1.46 3.12 2.37
C SER A 86 2.01 4.55 2.45
N LEU A 87 1.99 5.26 1.33
CA LEU A 87 2.78 6.49 1.16
C LEU A 87 1.93 7.75 0.99
N GLY A 88 0.61 7.64 1.12
CA GLY A 88 -0.33 8.72 0.90
C GLY A 88 -0.64 8.95 -0.58
N GLY A 89 -1.76 9.61 -0.83
CA GLY A 89 -2.16 10.07 -2.17
C GLY A 89 -1.69 11.51 -2.45
N ASP A 90 -2.02 12.02 -3.64
CA ASP A 90 -1.67 13.38 -4.11
C ASP A 90 -2.15 14.52 -3.18
N ARG A 91 -3.08 14.22 -2.25
CA ARG A 91 -3.76 15.20 -1.40
C ARG A 91 -3.05 15.51 -0.08
N ASP A 92 -2.12 14.67 0.36
CA ASP A 92 -1.30 14.92 1.56
C ASP A 92 -0.17 15.95 1.31
N GLY A 93 -0.32 16.73 0.22
CA GLY A 93 0.75 17.50 -0.39
C GLY A 93 1.51 16.59 -1.35
N LYS A 94 1.13 16.61 -2.64
CA LYS A 94 1.73 15.84 -3.74
C LYS A 94 3.27 15.69 -3.66
N TYR A 95 3.95 16.74 -3.23
CA TYR A 95 5.41 16.74 -3.06
C TYR A 95 5.92 15.76 -1.98
N ASP A 96 5.17 15.46 -0.93
CA ASP A 96 5.61 14.59 0.16
C ASP A 96 5.53 13.10 -0.25
N ALA A 97 4.39 12.68 -0.81
CA ALA A 97 4.17 11.29 -1.22
C ALA A 97 5.12 10.86 -2.35
N ASP A 98 5.32 11.73 -3.36
CA ASP A 98 6.22 11.45 -4.48
C ASP A 98 7.70 11.40 -4.04
N ASN A 99 8.10 12.30 -3.14
CA ASN A 99 9.46 12.29 -2.59
C ASN A 99 9.71 11.03 -1.76
N LYS A 100 8.75 10.59 -0.95
CA LYS A 100 8.84 9.35 -0.17
C LYS A 100 9.04 8.13 -1.08
N ARG A 101 8.23 8.01 -2.15
CA ARG A 101 8.38 6.95 -3.16
C ARG A 101 9.77 6.95 -3.77
N LEU A 102 10.28 8.12 -4.19
CA LEU A 102 11.62 8.23 -4.77
C LEU A 102 12.73 7.87 -3.78
N ILE A 103 12.62 8.25 -2.52
CA ILE A 103 13.62 7.90 -1.50
C ILE A 103 13.67 6.38 -1.32
N ILE A 104 12.51 5.72 -1.24
CA ILE A 104 12.41 4.26 -1.12
C ILE A 104 12.97 3.58 -2.37
N LEU A 105 12.54 4.02 -3.56
CA LEU A 105 13.01 3.47 -4.83
C LEU A 105 14.53 3.62 -4.97
N ASN A 106 15.08 4.84 -4.78
CA ASN A 106 16.51 5.07 -4.87
C ASN A 106 17.30 4.26 -3.85
N HIS A 107 16.80 4.08 -2.63
CA HIS A 107 17.48 3.29 -1.61
C HIS A 107 17.73 1.85 -2.07
N TYR A 108 16.68 1.14 -2.47
CA TYR A 108 16.81 -0.25 -2.91
C TYR A 108 17.41 -0.37 -4.33
N PHE A 109 17.18 0.61 -5.20
CA PHE A 109 17.72 0.58 -6.56
C PHE A 109 19.23 0.89 -6.59
N ASN A 110 19.72 1.77 -5.72
CA ASN A 110 21.16 2.02 -5.60
C ASN A 110 21.93 0.80 -5.09
N ASP A 111 21.30 -0.04 -4.25
CA ASP A 111 21.88 -1.31 -3.82
C ASP A 111 22.12 -2.23 -5.02
N ILE A 112 21.19 -2.31 -5.98
CA ILE A 112 21.38 -3.03 -7.25
C ILE A 112 22.58 -2.45 -8.02
N LEU A 113 22.61 -1.13 -8.22
CA LEU A 113 23.67 -0.47 -8.99
C LEU A 113 25.06 -0.67 -8.35
N SER A 114 25.15 -0.62 -7.02
CA SER A 114 26.40 -0.80 -6.28
C SER A 114 27.00 -2.19 -6.48
N ASN A 115 26.16 -3.23 -6.57
CA ASN A 115 26.59 -4.60 -6.84
C ASN A 115 26.95 -4.83 -8.32
N ILE A 116 26.43 -4.03 -9.24
CA ILE A 116 26.85 -4.03 -10.66
C ILE A 116 28.24 -3.37 -10.83
N SER A 117 28.57 -2.38 -10.00
CA SER A 117 29.84 -1.62 -10.10
C SER A 117 31.03 -2.24 -9.36
N ASP A 118 30.84 -3.29 -8.58
CA ASP A 118 31.85 -3.86 -7.68
C ASP A 118 32.68 -4.97 -8.36
N SER A 119 33.66 -4.59 -9.19
CA SER A 119 34.80 -5.48 -9.48
C SER A 119 35.74 -5.64 -8.27
N ASP A 120 35.67 -4.72 -7.30
CA ASP A 120 36.62 -4.62 -6.19
C ASP A 120 35.92 -4.33 -4.85
N ASN A 121 34.96 -5.18 -4.48
CA ASN A 121 34.65 -5.59 -3.10
C ASN A 121 34.69 -4.50 -1.99
N TYR A 122 33.95 -3.40 -2.11
CA TYR A 122 33.70 -2.46 -1.00
C TYR A 122 32.31 -1.77 -1.04
N GLY A 123 31.31 -2.35 -1.72
CA GLY A 123 29.93 -1.85 -1.83
C GLY A 123 28.85 -2.79 -1.29
N LYS A 124 29.21 -3.87 -0.59
CA LYS A 124 28.21 -4.82 -0.08
C LYS A 124 27.44 -4.27 1.13
N ALA A 125 26.16 -3.97 0.94
CA ALA A 125 25.19 -3.88 2.03
C ALA A 125 24.91 -5.24 2.72
N PHE A 126 25.49 -6.35 2.22
CA PHE A 126 25.25 -7.70 2.72
C PHE A 126 26.54 -8.45 3.05
N SER A 127 26.57 -9.07 4.23
CA SER A 127 27.60 -10.03 4.59
C SER A 127 27.38 -11.34 3.82
N SER A 128 28.43 -12.10 3.54
CA SER A 128 28.32 -13.46 2.97
C SER A 128 27.57 -14.44 3.88
N GLU A 129 27.25 -14.04 5.11
CA GLU A 129 26.57 -14.87 6.11
C GLU A 129 25.05 -14.87 5.90
N ASP A 130 24.49 -13.78 5.33
CA ASP A 130 23.05 -13.59 5.19
C ASP A 130 22.45 -14.32 3.96
N PHE A 131 23.25 -14.69 2.95
CA PHE A 131 22.76 -15.16 1.64
C PHE A 131 23.56 -16.35 1.06
N ASP A 132 22.94 -17.07 0.12
CA ASP A 132 23.58 -18.12 -0.71
C ASP A 132 23.91 -17.48 -2.07
N GLY A 133 25.16 -17.06 -2.25
CA GLY A 133 25.77 -16.58 -3.50
C GLY A 133 24.95 -15.60 -4.37
N ASN A 134 25.27 -14.30 -4.32
CA ASN A 134 25.03 -13.23 -5.33
C ASN A 134 23.67 -13.12 -6.08
N ASN A 135 22.65 -13.94 -5.80
CA ASN A 135 21.42 -14.05 -6.59
C ASN A 135 20.20 -13.48 -5.84
N TYR A 136 20.30 -12.26 -5.34
CA TYR A 136 19.13 -11.57 -4.79
C TYR A 136 18.42 -10.74 -5.86
N LYS A 137 17.10 -10.60 -5.71
CA LYS A 137 16.24 -9.93 -6.70
C LYS A 137 15.27 -8.96 -6.03
N TYR A 138 15.15 -7.78 -6.59
CA TYR A 138 14.22 -6.74 -6.13
C TYR A 138 13.03 -6.60 -7.06
N ASN A 139 11.83 -6.53 -6.50
CA ASN A 139 10.62 -6.41 -7.29
C ASN A 139 9.84 -5.18 -6.82
N PHE A 140 9.71 -4.17 -7.68
CA PHE A 140 9.05 -2.91 -7.38
C PHE A 140 7.66 -2.89 -8.01
N LEU A 141 6.62 -2.99 -7.18
CA LEU A 141 5.24 -3.06 -7.67
C LEU A 141 4.44 -1.83 -7.19
N PHE A 142 3.90 -1.10 -8.14
CA PHE A 142 3.02 0.05 -7.88
C PHE A 142 1.56 -0.39 -7.87
N PHE A 143 0.80 0.08 -6.88
CA PHE A 143 -0.64 -0.13 -6.78
C PHE A 143 -1.33 1.23 -6.65
N TYR A 144 -2.25 1.51 -7.58
CA TYR A 144 -3.01 2.76 -7.63
C TYR A 144 -4.48 2.51 -7.90
N ASP A 145 -5.36 3.39 -7.43
CA ASP A 145 -6.73 3.45 -7.93
C ASP A 145 -6.75 4.12 -9.31
N ALA A 146 -7.63 3.70 -10.21
CA ALA A 146 -7.80 4.43 -11.49
C ALA A 146 -8.46 5.80 -11.29
N ASP A 147 -9.20 5.99 -10.19
CA ASP A 147 -10.06 7.14 -9.95
C ASP A 147 -10.99 7.35 -11.17
N ASP A 148 -10.91 8.52 -11.79
CA ASP A 148 -11.64 8.87 -13.01
C ASP A 148 -10.92 8.47 -14.31
N ASP A 149 -9.62 8.17 -14.26
CA ASP A 149 -8.78 7.88 -15.44
C ASP A 149 -7.44 7.24 -15.06
N LYS A 150 -7.27 5.95 -15.41
CA LYS A 150 -6.03 5.20 -15.17
C LYS A 150 -4.79 5.79 -15.86
N SER A 151 -4.95 6.57 -16.94
CA SER A 151 -3.84 7.13 -17.73
C SER A 151 -2.92 8.01 -16.88
N LYS A 152 -3.50 8.75 -15.93
CA LYS A 152 -2.73 9.57 -14.99
C LYS A 152 -1.80 8.75 -14.11
N LYS A 153 -2.22 7.55 -13.70
CA LYS A 153 -1.42 6.67 -12.84
C LYS A 153 -0.31 5.97 -13.63
N LEU A 154 -0.56 5.67 -14.91
CA LEU A 154 0.49 5.24 -15.85
C LEU A 154 1.58 6.30 -15.97
N ASP A 155 1.21 7.56 -16.22
CA ASP A 155 2.16 8.68 -16.31
C ASP A 155 2.97 8.85 -15.01
N ILE A 156 2.32 8.74 -13.85
CA ILE A 156 2.99 8.86 -12.55
C ILE A 156 4.01 7.73 -12.35
N ALA A 157 3.61 6.48 -12.60
CA ALA A 157 4.51 5.33 -12.50
C ALA A 157 5.71 5.48 -13.43
N ASN A 158 5.47 5.83 -14.70
CA ASN A 158 6.51 5.97 -15.71
C ASN A 158 7.47 7.14 -15.44
N LYS A 159 7.01 8.23 -14.81
CA LYS A 159 7.91 9.31 -14.33
C LYS A 159 8.93 8.83 -13.30
N TYR A 160 8.61 7.82 -12.49
CA TYR A 160 9.60 7.23 -11.58
C TYR A 160 10.66 6.45 -12.34
N LEU A 161 10.26 5.72 -13.38
CA LEU A 161 11.20 4.98 -14.23
C LEU A 161 12.14 5.93 -14.98
N GLU A 162 11.61 7.04 -15.51
CA GLU A 162 12.42 8.10 -16.12
C GLU A 162 13.44 8.69 -15.12
N LYS A 163 13.01 8.98 -13.88
CA LYS A 163 13.91 9.48 -12.82
C LYS A 163 14.99 8.48 -12.41
N LEU A 164 14.72 7.18 -12.57
CA LEU A 164 15.69 6.10 -12.36
C LEU A 164 16.51 5.81 -13.63
N ASN A 165 16.33 6.56 -14.73
CA ASN A 165 16.95 6.37 -16.03
C ASN A 165 16.70 4.97 -16.64
N LEU A 166 15.49 4.43 -16.44
CA LEU A 166 15.07 3.17 -17.01
C LEU A 166 14.48 3.38 -18.41
N GLY A 167 15.05 2.73 -19.42
CA GLY A 167 14.67 2.88 -20.83
C GLY A 167 13.40 2.13 -21.24
N PHE A 168 12.45 1.93 -20.33
CA PHE A 168 11.20 1.22 -20.60
C PHE A 168 10.02 1.88 -19.87
N HIS A 169 8.81 1.56 -20.32
CA HIS A 169 7.56 2.00 -19.69
C HIS A 169 6.77 0.80 -19.17
N LEU A 170 5.95 1.04 -18.14
CA LEU A 170 4.99 0.11 -17.57
C LEU A 170 3.60 0.36 -18.12
N GLU A 171 2.91 -0.75 -18.40
CA GLU A 171 1.47 -0.79 -18.63
C GLU A 171 0.72 -1.37 -17.43
N HIS A 172 -0.61 -1.19 -17.40
CA HIS A 172 -1.46 -1.81 -16.39
C HIS A 172 -1.37 -3.34 -16.46
N ASN A 173 -1.18 -3.96 -15.30
CA ASN A 173 -1.06 -5.42 -15.14
C ASN A 173 0.11 -6.01 -15.93
N GLU A 174 1.19 -5.24 -16.09
CA GLU A 174 2.43 -5.67 -16.72
C GLU A 174 3.58 -5.68 -15.71
N ILE A 175 4.50 -6.64 -15.87
CA ILE A 175 5.75 -6.74 -15.14
C ILE A 175 6.90 -6.76 -16.14
N LYS A 176 7.79 -5.78 -16.07
CA LYS A 176 9.07 -5.75 -16.80
C LYS A 176 10.14 -6.40 -15.94
N LYS A 177 10.63 -7.57 -16.36
CA LYS A 177 11.64 -8.35 -15.64
C LYS A 177 13.03 -8.11 -16.25
N MET A 178 14.00 -7.81 -15.38
CA MET A 178 15.43 -7.70 -15.64
C MET A 178 16.17 -8.67 -14.73
N GLU A 179 17.45 -8.98 -15.02
CA GLU A 179 18.19 -10.03 -14.32
C GLU A 179 18.13 -9.97 -12.78
N GLN A 180 18.29 -8.77 -12.22
CA GLN A 180 18.34 -8.54 -10.76
C GLN A 180 17.12 -7.79 -10.22
N TYR A 181 16.20 -7.37 -11.08
CA TYR A 181 15.02 -6.63 -10.63
C TYR A 181 13.82 -6.71 -11.57
N SER A 182 12.63 -6.47 -11.05
CA SER A 182 11.43 -6.23 -11.84
C SER A 182 10.72 -4.95 -11.43
N PHE A 183 10.01 -4.35 -12.37
CA PHE A 183 9.05 -3.29 -12.13
C PHE A 183 7.69 -3.72 -12.64
N GLY A 184 6.64 -3.46 -11.87
CA GLY A 184 5.28 -3.75 -12.28
C GLY A 184 4.30 -2.68 -11.82
N LEU A 185 3.21 -2.53 -12.56
CA LEU A 185 2.14 -1.60 -12.23
C LEU A 185 0.79 -2.30 -12.25
N TYR A 186 0.06 -2.22 -11.14
CA TYR A 186 -1.32 -2.63 -11.05
C TYR A 186 -2.21 -1.43 -10.74
N ILE A 187 -3.33 -1.32 -11.45
CA ILE A 187 -4.29 -0.23 -11.26
C ILE A 187 -5.64 -0.87 -10.96
N PHE A 188 -6.24 -0.53 -9.83
CA PHE A 188 -7.60 -0.96 -9.51
C PHE A 188 -8.57 -0.23 -10.44
N SER A 189 -9.13 -0.96 -11.39
CA SER A 189 -10.09 -0.43 -12.35
C SER A 189 -11.17 -1.45 -12.71
N ASN A 190 -12.32 -0.91 -13.09
CA ASN A 190 -13.39 -1.62 -13.77
C ASN A 190 -13.07 -1.73 -15.29
N ASN A 191 -14.01 -2.30 -16.04
CA ASN A 191 -13.89 -2.49 -17.50
C ASN A 191 -13.88 -1.17 -18.30
N GLU A 192 -14.19 -0.03 -17.68
CA GLU A 192 -14.24 1.29 -18.29
C GLU A 192 -13.00 2.15 -17.96
N ASN A 193 -11.92 1.53 -17.46
CA ASN A 193 -10.67 2.20 -17.07
C ASN A 193 -10.81 3.22 -15.92
N LYS A 194 -11.87 3.08 -15.12
CA LYS A 194 -12.15 3.90 -13.93
C LYS A 194 -12.28 3.02 -12.70
N GLY A 195 -12.32 3.64 -11.54
CA GLY A 195 -12.69 2.99 -10.30
C GLY A 195 -11.56 2.91 -9.28
N SER A 196 -11.89 2.27 -8.17
CA SER A 196 -11.00 2.14 -7.02
C SER A 196 -11.04 0.73 -6.44
N LEU A 197 -10.16 0.50 -5.47
CA LEU A 197 -10.21 -0.69 -4.63
C LEU A 197 -11.59 -0.87 -3.97
N GLU A 198 -12.24 0.21 -3.50
CA GLU A 198 -13.58 0.14 -2.90
C GLU A 198 -14.62 -0.44 -3.83
N ASP A 199 -14.48 -0.31 -5.15
CA ASP A 199 -15.39 -0.96 -6.11
C ASP A 199 -15.32 -2.48 -6.03
N ILE A 200 -14.11 -3.02 -5.90
CA ILE A 200 -13.85 -4.46 -5.76
C ILE A 200 -14.31 -4.92 -4.38
N LEU A 201 -13.90 -4.20 -3.33
CA LEU A 201 -14.22 -4.54 -1.95
C LEU A 201 -15.73 -4.55 -1.70
N PHE A 202 -16.43 -3.50 -2.12
CA PHE A 202 -17.86 -3.37 -1.89
C PHE A 202 -18.63 -4.56 -2.48
N TYR A 203 -18.36 -4.90 -3.75
CA TYR A 203 -19.00 -6.05 -4.39
C TYR A 203 -18.69 -7.36 -3.66
N MET A 204 -17.44 -7.60 -3.29
CA MET A 204 -17.01 -8.83 -2.63
C MET A 204 -17.57 -8.97 -1.20
N MET A 205 -17.62 -7.87 -0.46
CA MET A 205 -18.13 -7.84 0.91
C MET A 205 -19.65 -7.97 0.92
N LYS A 206 -20.35 -7.31 -0.01
CA LYS A 206 -21.80 -7.39 -0.17
C LYS A 206 -22.28 -8.78 -0.55
N LYS A 207 -21.54 -9.51 -1.41
CA LYS A 207 -21.90 -10.86 -1.82
C LYS A 207 -22.21 -11.74 -0.59
N ASP A 208 -23.35 -12.43 -0.58
CA ASP A 208 -23.83 -13.27 0.54
C ASP A 208 -24.14 -12.49 1.85
N ASN A 209 -24.08 -11.15 1.83
CA ASN A 209 -24.37 -10.24 2.93
C ASN A 209 -25.32 -9.09 2.51
N ASP A 210 -26.09 -9.29 1.43
CA ASP A 210 -26.84 -8.24 0.74
C ASP A 210 -27.69 -7.39 1.67
N LYS A 211 -28.47 -8.04 2.56
CA LYS A 211 -29.35 -7.36 3.51
C LYS A 211 -28.61 -6.40 4.44
N ILE A 212 -27.39 -6.75 4.89
CA ILE A 212 -26.61 -5.87 5.78
C ILE A 212 -26.17 -4.61 5.02
N PHE A 213 -25.71 -4.78 3.79
CA PHE A 213 -25.24 -3.68 2.97
C PHE A 213 -26.39 -2.80 2.45
N GLU A 214 -27.56 -3.39 2.17
CA GLU A 214 -28.79 -2.65 1.83
C GLU A 214 -29.28 -1.78 3.00
N GLU A 215 -29.26 -2.30 4.24
CA GLU A 215 -29.61 -1.49 5.41
C GLU A 215 -28.55 -0.41 5.70
N ALA A 216 -27.27 -0.69 5.45
CA ALA A 216 -26.21 0.32 5.53
C ALA A 216 -26.41 1.44 4.50
N GLU A 217 -26.81 1.08 3.27
CA GLU A 217 -27.13 2.01 2.19
C GLU A 217 -28.35 2.86 2.53
N ARG A 218 -29.42 2.25 3.06
CA ARG A 218 -30.60 2.99 3.54
C ARG A 218 -30.22 3.97 4.63
N PHE A 219 -29.46 3.53 5.65
CA PHE A 219 -29.01 4.41 6.73
C PHE A 219 -28.16 5.57 6.21
N TYR A 220 -27.21 5.29 5.30
CA TYR A 220 -26.39 6.34 4.71
C TYR A 220 -27.26 7.36 3.96
N ASN A 221 -28.18 6.91 3.12
CA ASN A 221 -29.04 7.80 2.33
C ASN A 221 -30.03 8.60 3.20
N ASP A 222 -30.54 8.01 4.29
CA ASP A 222 -31.47 8.67 5.20
C ASP A 222 -30.79 9.74 6.06
N PHE A 223 -29.50 9.60 6.38
CA PHE A 223 -28.83 10.41 7.41
C PHE A 223 -27.57 11.15 6.94
N PHE A 224 -27.06 10.91 5.73
CA PHE A 224 -25.89 11.62 5.22
C PHE A 224 -26.22 13.10 4.98
N ASP A 225 -25.37 13.96 5.54
CA ASP A 225 -25.47 15.41 5.40
C ASP A 225 -24.10 15.95 5.00
N GLU A 226 -24.03 16.45 3.76
CA GLU A 226 -22.80 17.01 3.17
C GLU A 226 -22.23 18.17 4.01
N THR A 227 -23.08 18.98 4.63
CA THR A 227 -22.61 20.10 5.47
C THR A 227 -21.91 19.60 6.74
N ARG A 228 -22.38 18.49 7.30
CA ARG A 228 -21.82 17.86 8.51
C ARG A 228 -20.59 17.03 8.21
N ALA A 229 -20.43 16.56 6.97
CA ALA A 229 -19.23 15.87 6.51
C ALA A 229 -18.00 16.79 6.45
N LYS A 230 -18.19 18.10 6.33
CA LYS A 230 -17.09 19.09 6.42
C LYS A 230 -16.54 19.17 7.84
N ARG A 231 -15.23 19.43 7.95
CA ARG A 231 -14.54 19.56 9.23
C ARG A 231 -15.12 20.73 10.02
N LEU A 232 -15.55 20.46 11.25
CA LEU A 232 -15.88 21.53 12.21
C LEU A 232 -14.57 22.14 12.71
N VAL A 233 -14.45 23.46 12.57
CA VAL A 233 -13.33 24.22 13.11
C VAL A 233 -13.87 25.43 13.85
N THR A 234 -13.31 25.69 15.03
CA THR A 234 -13.58 26.90 15.78
C THR A 234 -12.62 27.98 15.29
N ILE A 235 -13.14 29.14 14.89
CA ILE A 235 -12.36 30.29 14.44
C ILE A 235 -12.70 31.53 15.27
N SER A 236 -11.74 32.44 15.41
CA SER A 236 -12.01 33.78 15.94
C SER A 236 -12.56 34.66 14.81
N LYS A 237 -13.74 35.24 15.00
CA LYS A 237 -14.35 36.20 14.09
C LYS A 237 -14.84 37.41 14.90
N ASP A 238 -14.30 38.59 14.59
CA ASP A 238 -14.66 39.85 15.25
C ASP A 238 -14.49 39.86 16.79
N GLY A 239 -13.56 39.04 17.30
CA GLY A 239 -13.26 38.91 18.73
C GLY A 239 -13.97 37.73 19.43
N ASP A 240 -14.96 37.10 18.78
CA ASP A 240 -15.70 35.96 19.31
C ASP A 240 -15.27 34.63 18.68
N LEU A 241 -15.38 33.54 19.45
CA LEU A 241 -15.16 32.18 18.96
C LEU A 241 -16.45 31.64 18.33
N VAL A 242 -16.37 31.26 17.06
CA VAL A 242 -17.48 30.68 16.31
C VAL A 242 -17.09 29.38 15.63
N ASP A 243 -18.00 28.42 15.65
CA ASP A 243 -17.85 27.15 14.95
C ASP A 243 -18.28 27.30 13.50
N VAL A 244 -17.39 26.91 12.58
CA VAL A 244 -17.66 26.90 11.14
C VAL A 244 -17.25 25.57 10.52
N ARG A 245 -17.98 25.17 9.48
CA ARG A 245 -17.68 23.97 8.69
C ARG A 245 -16.79 24.37 7.50
N LYS A 246 -15.56 23.86 7.43
CA LYS A 246 -14.60 24.16 6.35
C LYS A 246 -14.10 22.88 5.68
N GLY A 247 -13.61 23.05 4.44
CA GLY A 247 -13.03 21.97 3.62
C GLY A 247 -13.98 21.45 2.55
N SER A 248 -13.43 20.61 1.68
CA SER A 248 -14.19 19.80 0.72
C SER A 248 -14.79 18.59 1.42
N VAL A 249 -15.89 18.08 0.87
CA VAL A 249 -16.44 16.78 1.25
C VAL A 249 -15.86 15.75 0.30
N GLU A 250 -15.22 14.74 0.86
CA GLU A 250 -14.86 13.55 0.11
C GLU A 250 -16.06 12.60 0.14
N LYS A 251 -16.82 12.56 -0.95
CA LYS A 251 -17.96 11.66 -1.07
C LYS A 251 -17.46 10.32 -1.60
N ASP A 252 -17.04 9.45 -0.69
CA ASP A 252 -16.82 8.04 -0.97
C ASP A 252 -17.90 7.21 -0.26
N GLU A 253 -18.98 6.98 -1.01
CA GLU A 253 -20.14 6.23 -0.53
C GLU A 253 -19.76 4.80 -0.18
N LYS A 254 -19.06 4.09 -1.07
CA LYS A 254 -18.69 2.67 -0.85
C LYS A 254 -17.81 2.51 0.38
N LYS A 255 -16.86 3.42 0.60
CA LYS A 255 -16.04 3.45 1.82
C LYS A 255 -16.87 3.66 3.07
N SER A 256 -17.91 4.49 3.00
CA SER A 256 -18.85 4.72 4.10
C SER A 256 -19.70 3.47 4.38
N LEU A 257 -20.23 2.82 3.34
CA LEU A 257 -21.03 1.60 3.47
C LEU A 257 -20.22 0.44 4.06
N ILE A 258 -18.99 0.23 3.60
CA ILE A 258 -18.04 -0.74 4.17
C ILE A 258 -17.83 -0.45 5.66
N CYS A 259 -17.68 0.82 6.04
CA CYS A 259 -17.51 1.21 7.45
C CYS A 259 -18.75 0.86 8.27
N ILE A 260 -19.94 1.30 7.84
CA ILE A 260 -21.22 1.08 8.55
C ILE A 260 -21.45 -0.41 8.78
N ALA A 261 -21.36 -1.22 7.72
CA ALA A 261 -21.51 -2.67 7.82
C ALA A 261 -20.41 -3.31 8.69
N GLY A 262 -19.17 -2.82 8.56
CA GLY A 262 -18.00 -3.28 9.31
C GLY A 262 -18.13 -3.08 10.82
N GLN A 263 -18.80 -2.02 11.28
CA GLN A 263 -18.97 -1.74 12.71
C GLN A 263 -19.74 -2.85 13.44
N LEU A 264 -20.54 -3.67 12.74
CA LEU A 264 -21.23 -4.81 13.33
C LEU A 264 -20.25 -5.88 13.86
N GLN A 265 -19.09 -6.03 13.21
CA GLN A 265 -18.06 -7.01 13.59
C GLN A 265 -16.86 -6.37 14.28
N LYS A 266 -16.49 -5.14 13.90
CA LYS A 266 -15.29 -4.43 14.36
C LYS A 266 -15.65 -3.04 14.90
N LYS A 267 -16.26 -3.03 16.08
CA LYS A 267 -16.74 -1.81 16.76
C LYS A 267 -15.64 -0.80 17.03
N GLY A 268 -15.85 0.45 16.62
CA GLY A 268 -14.93 1.56 16.82
C GLY A 268 -13.62 1.44 16.02
N LYS A 269 -13.57 0.55 15.02
CA LYS A 269 -12.37 0.30 14.22
C LYS A 269 -12.46 0.99 12.86
N SER A 270 -11.30 1.29 12.29
CA SER A 270 -11.16 1.91 10.98
C SER A 270 -11.46 0.94 9.84
N ASN A 271 -11.63 1.46 8.63
CA ASN A 271 -11.83 0.64 7.44
C ASN A 271 -10.69 -0.33 7.15
N VAL A 272 -9.46 0.03 7.50
CA VAL A 272 -8.30 -0.87 7.41
C VAL A 272 -8.58 -2.16 8.18
N VAL A 273 -8.95 -2.04 9.46
CA VAL A 273 -9.25 -3.19 10.32
C VAL A 273 -10.49 -3.94 9.84
N VAL A 274 -11.50 -3.22 9.34
CA VAL A 274 -12.70 -3.84 8.75
C VAL A 274 -12.32 -4.72 7.55
N ILE A 275 -11.46 -4.24 6.66
CA ILE A 275 -10.99 -4.99 5.49
C ILE A 275 -10.17 -6.22 5.93
N GLU A 276 -9.32 -6.08 6.94
CA GLU A 276 -8.44 -7.18 7.39
C GLU A 276 -9.15 -8.28 8.18
N ASP A 277 -10.09 -7.89 9.04
CA ASP A 277 -10.50 -8.78 10.12
C ASP A 277 -11.96 -9.21 10.07
N THR A 278 -12.75 -8.71 9.11
CA THR A 278 -14.14 -9.14 8.95
C THR A 278 -14.26 -10.43 8.14
N ASP A 279 -15.36 -11.15 8.37
CA ASP A 279 -15.71 -12.32 7.56
C ASP A 279 -16.36 -11.96 6.22
N TYR A 280 -16.64 -10.68 5.97
CA TYR A 280 -17.18 -10.22 4.69
C TYR A 280 -16.25 -10.55 3.51
N LEU A 281 -14.94 -10.68 3.75
CA LEU A 281 -13.95 -11.15 2.78
C LEU A 281 -13.40 -12.53 3.15
N THR A 282 -14.19 -13.60 3.00
CA THR A 282 -13.73 -14.98 3.31
C THR A 282 -12.61 -15.48 2.40
N LEU A 283 -11.91 -16.53 2.84
CA LEU A 283 -10.93 -17.24 2.02
C LEU A 283 -11.53 -17.74 0.69
N GLU A 284 -12.73 -18.30 0.76
CA GLU A 284 -13.46 -18.82 -0.40
C GLU A 284 -13.78 -17.71 -1.40
N LYS A 285 -14.31 -16.58 -0.91
CA LYS A 285 -14.59 -15.40 -1.74
C LYS A 285 -13.35 -14.91 -2.48
N ILE A 286 -12.21 -14.83 -1.78
CA ILE A 286 -10.95 -14.39 -2.38
C ILE A 286 -10.44 -15.39 -3.42
N ARG A 287 -10.49 -16.69 -3.12
CA ARG A 287 -10.02 -17.76 -4.03
C ARG A 287 -10.87 -17.92 -5.28
N ASN A 288 -12.19 -17.72 -5.16
CA ASN A 288 -13.15 -17.90 -6.25
C ASN A 288 -13.35 -16.63 -7.09
N ASN A 289 -12.71 -15.50 -6.75
CA ASN A 289 -12.78 -14.28 -7.55
C ASN A 289 -11.55 -14.17 -8.48
N SER A 290 -11.80 -14.14 -9.79
CA SER A 290 -10.75 -14.08 -10.81
C SER A 290 -9.87 -12.83 -10.70
N LYS A 291 -10.44 -11.66 -10.40
CA LYS A 291 -9.68 -10.40 -10.24
C LYS A 291 -8.75 -10.44 -9.03
N LEU A 292 -9.19 -11.05 -7.93
CA LEU A 292 -8.36 -11.23 -6.73
C LEU A 292 -7.25 -12.25 -6.96
N GLN A 293 -7.51 -13.30 -7.74
CA GLN A 293 -6.47 -14.22 -8.17
C GLN A 293 -5.48 -13.55 -9.12
N GLU A 294 -5.94 -12.73 -10.06
CA GLU A 294 -5.08 -11.92 -10.93
C GLU A 294 -4.12 -11.03 -10.12
N ILE A 295 -4.61 -10.32 -9.10
CA ILE A 295 -3.76 -9.50 -8.20
C ILE A 295 -2.73 -10.37 -7.48
N ALA A 296 -3.17 -11.51 -6.94
CA ALA A 296 -2.27 -12.42 -6.25
C ALA A 296 -1.17 -12.95 -7.18
N PHE A 297 -1.55 -13.35 -8.40
CA PHE A 297 -0.62 -13.82 -9.42
C PHE A 297 0.31 -12.71 -9.92
N PHE A 298 -0.17 -11.49 -10.08
CA PHE A 298 0.67 -10.34 -10.42
C PHE A 298 1.78 -10.12 -9.37
N ILE A 299 1.45 -10.21 -8.08
CA ILE A 299 2.46 -10.15 -7.03
C ILE A 299 3.37 -11.40 -7.10
N GLU A 300 2.81 -12.60 -7.21
CA GLU A 300 3.61 -13.85 -7.23
C GLU A 300 4.57 -13.92 -8.43
N ASP A 301 4.12 -13.56 -9.63
CA ASP A 301 4.86 -13.58 -10.89
C ASP A 301 5.93 -12.49 -10.96
N SER A 302 5.90 -11.46 -10.09
CA SER A 302 6.96 -10.46 -10.07
C SER A 302 8.34 -11.05 -9.79
N LYS A 303 8.41 -12.24 -9.20
CA LYS A 303 9.65 -12.95 -8.95
C LYS A 303 10.39 -13.17 -10.28
N VAL A 304 11.61 -12.62 -10.37
CA VAL A 304 12.51 -12.89 -11.49
C VAL A 304 13.29 -14.17 -11.23
#